data_AF-A0A7K6MP44-F1
#
_entry.id   AF-A0A7K6MP44-F1
#
_cell.length_a   1.000
_cell.length_b   1.000
_cell.length_c   1.000
_cell.angle_alpha   90.00
_cell.angle_beta   90.00
_cell.angle_gamma   90.00
#
_symmetry.space_group_name_H-M   'P 1'
#
loop_
_entity.id
_entity.type
_entity.pdbx_description
1 polymer ?
#
loop_
_entity_poly.entity_id
_entity_poly.type
_entity_poly.pdbx_seq_one_letter_code
_entity_poly.pdbx_strand_id
1 'polypeptide(L)'
;MVESWSFLDTVESNFRPLVVIELAKGTKEETIEWLTKRIVDKKANGGEYSMILQYFYFKVRFEMKLFFAARVVLLCCTISYNLPFYLDDNHNFLTMAECQYIIKHELENLRAKNEKMIPGYPQAKLYPGKSIVRRLLTSGILVQIFPLHDREELKKLSHSWYGRVKVGYQPLDDIRCYFGETIALYFGFLEYFTFALIPMAVIGIPYYVFAWEDYDKYVMFATFNLLWSTVILEVWKRICAVLTYRWGTLLMKRQFEEPRPGFHGVLGINPVTGREEPVYSSVKRQLRIYLVSLPFVCLCLYFSLYVMMIYFDLEQWALDYHKENESNFSSLMLYVPSIIYAVVIEIMNRIYRYAAEFLTSWENHRLESSYQNHLILKVLVFNFLNCFASLFYIAFVLFDMKLLRQSLATLLITSQILNQFAESLLPYWLQKRYNRRMKKSMCSKKTDMDLSLAEQVNMEKEMGTYLVCCSTAKELKLSWAVV
;
A
#
# COMPACT_ATOMS: atom_id res chain seq x y z
N MET A 1 35.14 39.37 8.35
CA MET A 1 33.68 39.49 8.55
C MET A 1 33.02 38.60 7.52
N VAL A 2 32.69 37.38 7.95
CA VAL A 2 31.92 36.41 7.16
C VAL A 2 30.48 36.62 7.64
N GLU A 3 29.64 37.20 6.81
CA GLU A 3 28.22 37.38 7.11
C GLU A 3 27.57 36.00 7.28
N SER A 4 27.24 35.64 8.52
CA SER A 4 26.36 34.53 8.82
C SER A 4 24.93 34.97 8.53
N TRP A 5 24.38 34.52 7.41
CA TRP A 5 22.97 34.72 7.11
C TRP A 5 22.14 33.74 7.95
N SER A 6 21.92 34.08 9.22
CA SER A 6 20.93 33.42 10.09
C SER A 6 19.54 33.99 9.78
N PHE A 7 18.88 33.46 8.75
CA PHE A 7 17.52 33.86 8.37
C PHE A 7 16.46 33.17 9.26
N LEU A 8 16.65 33.21 10.58
CA LEU A 8 15.82 32.49 11.57
C LEU A 8 14.89 33.38 12.40
N ASP A 9 14.88 34.70 12.20
CA ASP A 9 14.15 35.63 13.09
C ASP A 9 12.71 35.99 12.66
N THR A 10 12.04 35.17 11.85
CA THR A 10 10.59 35.37 11.58
C THR A 10 9.80 34.07 11.65
N VAL A 11 9.91 33.38 12.78
CA VAL A 11 9.05 32.23 13.10
C VAL A 11 7.87 32.70 13.94
N GLU A 12 6.70 32.79 13.33
CA GLU A 12 5.44 32.71 14.09
C GLU A 12 5.41 31.35 14.81
N SER A 13 5.34 31.39 16.13
CA SER A 13 5.54 30.28 17.08
C SER A 13 4.47 29.17 17.08
N ASN A 14 3.57 29.11 16.09
CA ASN A 14 2.37 28.27 16.12
C ASN A 14 2.23 27.28 14.95
N PHE A 15 3.33 26.80 14.37
CA PHE A 15 3.28 25.98 13.16
C PHE A 15 3.61 24.49 13.41
N ARG A 16 2.71 23.58 12.96
CA ARG A 16 2.88 22.13 13.06
C ARG A 16 3.29 21.53 11.70
N PRO A 17 4.50 20.97 11.55
CA PRO A 17 4.94 20.35 10.29
C PRO A 17 4.14 19.08 9.98
N LEU A 18 3.74 18.91 8.72
CA LEU A 18 2.86 17.82 8.31
C LEU A 18 3.51 16.85 7.32
N VAL A 19 4.32 17.37 6.38
CA VAL A 19 4.94 16.58 5.31
C VAL A 19 6.41 16.91 5.20
N VAL A 20 7.24 15.89 5.03
CA VAL A 20 8.70 16.01 4.86
C VAL A 20 9.06 15.66 3.42
N ILE A 21 9.91 16.49 2.82
CA ILE A 21 10.49 16.27 1.50
C ILE A 21 11.99 16.04 1.69
N GLU A 22 12.44 14.82 1.35
CA GLU A 22 13.84 14.44 1.44
C GLU A 22 14.53 14.54 0.08
N LEU A 23 15.53 15.42 -0.02
CA LEU A 23 16.35 15.58 -1.21
C LEU A 23 17.65 14.76 -1.12
N ALA A 24 18.20 14.41 -2.27
CA ALA A 24 19.45 13.66 -2.36
C ALA A 24 20.65 14.48 -1.86
N LYS A 25 21.67 13.77 -1.36
CA LYS A 25 22.96 14.36 -0.98
C LYS A 25 23.60 15.07 -2.17
N GLY A 26 24.01 16.33 -1.98
CA GLY A 26 24.64 17.13 -3.05
C GLY A 26 23.66 17.69 -4.08
N THR A 27 22.37 17.81 -3.74
CA THR A 27 21.42 18.56 -4.58
C THR A 27 21.87 20.00 -4.72
N LYS A 28 21.95 20.51 -5.96
CA LYS A 28 22.40 21.88 -6.27
C LYS A 28 21.45 22.92 -5.66
N GLU A 29 22.00 24.00 -5.12
CA GLU A 29 21.22 25.06 -4.47
C GLU A 29 20.21 25.71 -5.43
N GLU A 30 20.58 25.92 -6.69
CA GLU A 30 19.67 26.41 -7.74
C GLU A 30 18.40 25.56 -7.89
N THR A 31 18.52 24.23 -7.77
CA THR A 31 17.39 23.30 -7.87
C THR A 31 16.48 23.42 -6.65
N ILE A 32 17.07 23.63 -5.48
CA ILE A 32 16.36 23.78 -4.21
C ILE A 32 15.57 25.08 -4.22
N GLU A 33 16.22 26.19 -4.57
CA GLU A 33 15.56 27.50 -4.69
C GLU A 33 14.44 27.47 -5.74
N TRP A 34 14.67 26.85 -6.89
CA TRP A 34 13.64 26.68 -7.91
C TRP A 34 12.45 25.88 -7.41
N LEU A 35 12.69 24.75 -6.73
CA LEU A 35 11.62 23.90 -6.21
C LEU A 35 10.82 24.64 -5.12
N THR A 36 11.51 25.29 -4.18
CA THR A 36 10.88 26.12 -3.15
C THR A 36 10.03 27.21 -3.78
N LYS A 37 10.57 27.94 -4.76
CA LYS A 37 9.85 28.97 -5.49
C LYS A 37 8.62 28.42 -6.20
N ARG A 38 8.68 27.25 -6.84
CA ARG A 38 7.52 26.63 -7.51
C ARG A 38 6.40 26.25 -6.56
N ILE A 39 6.73 25.85 -5.34
CA ILE A 39 5.71 25.47 -4.35
C ILE A 39 5.14 26.72 -3.68
N VAL A 40 5.92 27.81 -3.55
CA VAL A 40 5.46 29.12 -3.05
C VAL A 40 4.65 29.90 -4.10
N ASP A 41 5.11 30.01 -5.35
CA ASP A 41 4.56 30.90 -6.40
C ASP A 41 3.12 30.53 -6.82
N LYS A 42 2.66 29.29 -6.57
CA LYS A 42 1.26 28.91 -6.80
C LYS A 42 0.29 29.76 -5.95
N LYS A 43 0.80 30.45 -4.92
CA LYS A 43 0.13 31.46 -4.08
C LYS A 43 -0.27 32.74 -4.83
N ALA A 44 0.40 33.11 -5.93
CA ALA A 44 0.24 34.43 -6.56
C ALA A 44 -0.62 34.46 -7.84
N ASN A 45 -0.73 33.34 -8.58
CA ASN A 45 -1.31 33.32 -9.93
C ASN A 45 -2.63 32.52 -10.04
N GLY A 46 -3.56 32.70 -9.11
CA GLY A 46 -4.98 32.36 -9.30
C GLY A 46 -5.31 30.87 -9.44
N GLY A 47 -5.03 30.06 -8.42
CA GLY A 47 -5.83 28.86 -8.16
C GLY A 47 -6.85 29.18 -7.06
N GLU A 48 -8.09 28.68 -7.16
CA GLU A 48 -9.19 28.89 -6.19
C GLU A 48 -8.92 28.41 -4.74
N TYR A 49 -7.72 27.90 -4.46
CA TYR A 49 -7.32 27.32 -3.18
C TYR A 49 -6.10 28.07 -2.63
N SER A 50 -6.32 28.97 -1.67
CA SER A 50 -5.23 29.68 -0.99
C SER A 50 -4.74 28.84 0.19
N MET A 51 -3.75 27.98 -0.06
CA MET A 51 -3.00 27.29 0.99
C MET A 51 -1.79 28.13 1.37
N ILE A 52 -1.68 28.50 2.65
CA ILE A 52 -0.45 29.09 3.19
C ILE A 52 0.51 27.92 3.47
N LEU A 53 1.33 27.57 2.48
CA LEU A 53 2.51 26.75 2.72
C LEU A 53 3.62 27.64 3.30
N GLN A 54 4.00 27.35 4.55
CA GLN A 54 5.15 27.95 5.23
C GLN A 54 6.22 26.87 5.36
N TYR A 55 7.48 27.26 5.22
CA TYR A 55 8.60 26.34 4.99
C TYR A 55 9.60 26.48 6.12
N PHE A 56 10.21 25.36 6.50
CA PHE A 56 11.40 25.36 7.36
C PHE A 56 12.56 24.63 6.66
N TYR A 57 13.74 25.22 6.75
CA TYR A 57 15.01 24.56 6.45
C TYR A 57 15.54 23.92 7.74
N PHE A 58 15.87 22.63 7.69
CA PHE A 58 16.73 22.05 8.72
C PHE A 58 17.90 21.32 8.05
N LYS A 59 19.09 21.91 8.15
CA LYS A 59 20.35 21.31 7.67
C LYS A 59 20.92 20.44 8.79
N VAL A 60 20.40 19.23 8.97
CA VAL A 60 21.07 18.24 9.84
C VAL A 60 22.15 17.52 9.03
N ARG A 61 23.41 17.94 9.23
CA ARG A 61 24.62 17.20 8.85
C ARG A 61 24.68 16.79 7.36
N PHE A 62 25.08 17.73 6.50
CA PHE A 62 25.38 17.52 5.07
C PHE A 62 24.22 17.00 4.19
N GLU A 63 23.00 16.90 4.70
CA GLU A 63 21.77 16.58 3.96
C GLU A 63 20.80 17.77 4.03
N MET A 64 20.38 18.32 2.87
CA MET A 64 19.33 19.35 2.81
C MET A 64 17.96 18.65 2.95
N LYS A 65 17.17 19.06 3.94
CA LYS A 65 15.80 18.57 4.15
C LYS A 65 14.83 19.74 4.11
N LEU A 66 13.78 19.62 3.30
CA LEU A 66 12.70 20.61 3.26
C LEU A 66 11.52 20.11 4.10
N PHE A 67 11.08 20.97 5.00
CA PHE A 67 9.85 20.77 5.77
C PHE A 67 8.75 21.66 5.24
N PHE A 68 7.59 21.07 5.02
CA PHE A 68 6.38 21.78 4.65
C PHE A 68 5.36 21.59 5.76
N ALA A 69 4.71 22.68 6.15
CA ALA A 69 3.33 22.54 6.54
C ALA A 69 2.45 23.42 5.67
N ALA A 70 1.21 22.98 5.51
CA ALA A 70 0.17 23.80 4.94
C ALA A 70 -0.77 24.18 6.07
N ARG A 71 -0.98 25.48 6.22
CA ARG A 71 -2.23 25.98 6.79
C ARG A 71 -3.22 26.05 5.63
N VAL A 72 -4.06 25.03 5.55
CA VAL A 72 -5.15 24.97 4.59
C VAL A 72 -6.29 25.82 5.14
N VAL A 73 -6.47 27.03 4.62
CA VAL A 73 -7.77 27.73 4.76
C VAL A 73 -8.63 27.23 3.61
N LEU A 74 -9.27 26.09 3.81
CA LEU A 74 -10.23 25.56 2.85
C LEU A 74 -11.56 26.20 3.16
N LEU A 75 -11.94 27.22 2.38
CA LEU A 75 -13.34 27.57 2.22
C LEU A 75 -13.97 26.39 1.49
N CYS A 76 -14.47 25.42 2.25
CA CYS A 76 -15.14 24.23 1.72
C CYS A 76 -16.48 24.65 1.13
N CYS A 77 -16.46 25.22 -0.07
CA CYS A 77 -17.63 25.28 -0.93
C CYS A 77 -17.56 24.07 -1.86
N THR A 78 -18.63 23.25 -1.83
CA THR A 78 -19.04 22.25 -2.85
C THR A 78 -18.77 20.75 -2.65
N ILE A 79 -18.63 20.21 -1.42
CA ILE A 79 -18.64 18.73 -1.23
C ILE A 79 -19.65 18.21 -0.17
N SER A 80 -20.52 19.05 0.38
CA SER A 80 -21.68 18.55 1.16
C SER A 80 -22.94 19.29 0.76
N TYR A 81 -23.65 18.75 -0.23
CA TYR A 81 -25.05 19.07 -0.44
C TYR A 81 -25.83 18.42 0.72
N ASN A 82 -26.01 19.17 1.82
CA ASN A 82 -27.13 19.11 2.79
C ASN A 82 -26.78 19.41 4.27
N LEU A 83 -25.61 19.99 4.59
CA LEU A 83 -25.41 20.57 5.94
C LEU A 83 -25.14 22.08 5.84
N PRO A 84 -25.94 22.93 6.51
CA PRO A 84 -25.57 24.34 6.68
C PRO A 84 -24.36 24.40 7.62
N PHE A 85 -23.16 24.56 7.08
CA PHE A 85 -21.94 24.69 7.88
C PHE A 85 -21.78 26.14 8.36
N TYR A 86 -22.00 26.34 9.66
CA TYR A 86 -21.50 27.50 10.38
C TYR A 86 -19.97 27.35 10.50
N LEU A 87 -19.23 28.22 9.83
CA LEU A 87 -17.78 28.36 9.96
C LEU A 87 -17.48 29.19 11.21
N ASP A 88 -17.45 28.56 12.38
CA ASP A 88 -16.71 29.11 13.52
C ASP A 88 -15.22 28.71 13.39
N ASP A 89 -14.33 29.58 13.87
CA ASP A 89 -12.86 29.52 13.86
C ASP A 89 -12.26 28.29 14.60
N ASN A 90 -12.73 27.09 14.30
CA ASN A 90 -12.29 25.85 14.93
C ASN A 90 -11.12 25.25 14.15
N HIS A 91 -9.93 25.30 14.75
CA HIS A 91 -8.71 24.67 14.24
C HIS A 91 -8.77 23.14 14.06
N ASN A 92 -9.89 22.50 14.43
CA ASN A 92 -10.11 21.05 14.36
C ASN A 92 -11.06 20.61 13.23
N PHE A 93 -11.39 21.49 12.27
CA PHE A 93 -12.30 21.14 11.17
C PHE A 93 -11.73 20.07 10.23
N LEU A 94 -10.46 20.20 9.85
CA LEU A 94 -9.75 19.20 9.04
C LEU A 94 -8.91 18.30 9.95
N THR A 95 -9.00 17.00 9.72
CA THR A 95 -8.12 16.02 10.37
C THR A 95 -6.69 16.16 9.83
N MET A 96 -5.72 15.64 10.60
CA MET A 96 -4.31 15.62 10.17
C MET A 96 -4.13 14.82 8.87
N ALA A 97 -4.83 13.68 8.75
CA ALA A 97 -4.79 12.84 7.55
C ALA A 97 -5.30 13.59 6.31
N GLU A 98 -6.40 14.33 6.43
CA GLU A 98 -6.93 15.16 5.33
C GLU A 98 -5.94 16.27 4.95
N CYS A 99 -5.35 16.96 5.94
CA CYS A 99 -4.36 18.00 5.68
C CYS A 99 -3.13 17.44 4.93
N GLN A 100 -2.62 16.29 5.36
CA GLN A 100 -1.50 15.60 4.71
C GLN A 100 -1.86 15.14 3.30
N TYR A 101 -3.07 14.61 3.10
CA TYR A 101 -3.57 14.21 1.80
C TYR A 101 -3.66 15.40 0.83
N ILE A 102 -4.18 16.54 1.29
CA ILE A 102 -4.27 17.78 0.50
C ILE A 102 -2.86 18.26 0.09
N ILE A 103 -1.90 18.28 1.01
CA ILE A 103 -0.50 18.66 0.68
C ILE A 103 0.08 17.72 -0.37
N LYS A 104 -0.08 16.41 -0.16
CA LYS A 104 0.38 15.41 -1.13
C LYS A 104 -0.24 15.63 -2.50
N HIS A 105 -1.55 15.85 -2.55
CA HIS A 105 -2.29 16.13 -3.77
C HIS A 105 -1.73 17.37 -4.49
N GLU A 106 -1.51 18.46 -3.77
CA GLU A 106 -0.96 19.68 -4.38
C GLU A 106 0.45 19.49 -4.93
N LEU A 107 1.32 18.80 -4.19
CA LEU A 107 2.68 18.48 -4.61
C LEU A 107 2.67 17.57 -5.86
N GLU A 108 1.85 16.54 -5.86
CA GLU A 108 1.73 15.61 -7.00
C GLU A 108 1.27 16.33 -8.26
N ASN A 109 0.48 17.40 -8.14
CA ASN A 109 -0.06 18.20 -9.23
C ASN A 109 0.79 19.40 -9.67
N LEU A 110 1.99 19.53 -9.14
CA LEU A 110 2.98 20.46 -9.69
C LEU A 110 3.39 19.98 -11.09
N ARG A 111 2.99 20.75 -12.11
CA ARG A 111 3.31 20.49 -13.53
C ARG A 111 4.32 21.51 -14.04
N ALA A 112 5.21 21.08 -14.92
CA ALA A 112 6.10 21.96 -15.69
C ALA A 112 5.28 22.75 -16.71
N LYS A 113 5.58 24.04 -16.90
CA LYS A 113 4.92 24.91 -17.88
C LYS A 113 5.90 25.27 -18.99
N ASN A 114 6.90 26.09 -18.65
CA ASN A 114 7.86 26.66 -19.60
C ASN A 114 9.25 26.00 -19.49
N GLU A 115 9.48 25.23 -18.43
CA GLU A 115 10.76 24.64 -18.11
C GLU A 115 11.05 23.44 -19.03
N LYS A 116 12.15 23.49 -19.77
CA LYS A 116 12.63 22.38 -20.64
C LYS A 116 13.43 21.33 -19.86
N MET A 117 13.98 21.70 -18.71
CA MET A 117 14.76 20.82 -17.84
C MET A 117 14.72 21.32 -16.40
N ILE A 118 15.05 20.46 -15.45
CA ILE A 118 15.22 20.87 -14.05
C ILE A 118 16.51 21.70 -13.95
N PRO A 119 16.47 22.91 -13.34
CA PRO A 119 17.66 23.73 -13.13
C PRO A 119 18.76 22.93 -12.42
N GLY A 120 20.01 23.06 -12.89
CA GLY A 120 21.13 22.28 -12.37
C GLY A 120 21.27 20.84 -12.91
N TYR A 121 20.24 20.27 -13.56
CA TYR A 121 20.25 18.87 -14.03
C TYR A 121 19.84 18.73 -15.51
N PRO A 122 20.80 18.85 -16.46
CA PRO A 122 20.51 18.78 -17.90
C PRO A 122 19.90 17.43 -18.36
N GLN A 123 20.23 16.34 -17.66
CA GLN A 123 19.70 15.00 -17.91
C GLN A 123 18.19 14.90 -17.57
N ALA A 124 17.71 15.77 -16.69
CA ALA A 124 16.34 15.75 -16.19
C ALA A 124 15.44 16.68 -17.03
N LYS A 125 15.18 16.26 -18.28
CA LYS A 125 14.28 16.97 -19.20
C LYS A 125 12.84 17.03 -18.67
N LEU A 126 12.20 18.18 -18.90
CA LEU A 126 10.81 18.48 -18.60
C LEU A 126 10.11 18.90 -19.90
N TYR A 127 8.82 18.60 -19.97
CA TYR A 127 7.95 19.07 -21.04
C TYR A 127 6.67 19.65 -20.43
N PRO A 128 5.96 20.54 -21.14
CA PRO A 128 4.72 21.14 -20.65
C PRO A 128 3.72 20.06 -20.21
N GLY A 129 3.21 20.17 -18.98
CA GLY A 129 2.28 19.20 -18.40
C GLY A 129 2.93 17.98 -17.73
N LYS A 130 4.26 17.87 -17.66
CA LYS A 130 4.92 16.80 -16.91
C LYS A 130 4.88 17.08 -15.40
N SER A 131 4.54 16.07 -14.58
CA SER A 131 4.67 16.14 -13.11
C SER A 131 6.12 16.37 -12.69
N ILE A 132 6.35 17.47 -11.95
CA ILE A 132 7.67 17.85 -11.41
C ILE A 132 8.11 16.83 -10.36
N VAL A 133 7.24 16.53 -9.39
CA VAL A 133 7.52 15.57 -8.31
C VAL A 133 7.87 14.20 -8.87
N ARG A 134 7.12 13.69 -9.87
CA ARG A 134 7.46 12.41 -10.50
C ARG A 134 8.83 12.46 -11.16
N ARG A 135 9.17 13.55 -11.86
CA ARG A 135 10.46 13.66 -12.54
C ARG A 135 11.59 13.69 -11.54
N LEU A 136 11.45 14.44 -10.43
CA LEU A 136 12.43 14.51 -9.35
C LEU A 136 12.66 13.15 -8.68
N LEU A 137 11.59 12.37 -8.44
CA LEU A 137 11.70 11.00 -7.93
C LEU A 137 12.43 10.09 -8.92
N THR A 138 12.08 10.16 -10.21
CA THR A 138 12.68 9.29 -11.25
C THR A 138 14.14 9.64 -11.51
N SER A 139 14.54 10.90 -11.37
CA SER A 139 15.93 11.34 -11.52
C SER A 139 16.76 11.17 -10.24
N GLY A 140 16.16 10.69 -9.15
CA GLY A 140 16.84 10.52 -7.86
C GLY A 140 17.26 11.83 -7.19
N ILE A 141 16.65 12.97 -7.56
CA ILE A 141 16.89 14.26 -6.89
C ILE A 141 16.05 14.34 -5.62
N LEU A 142 14.80 13.87 -5.72
CA LEU A 142 13.90 13.67 -4.60
C LEU A 142 13.97 12.20 -4.21
N VAL A 143 14.33 11.92 -2.96
CA VAL A 143 14.43 10.56 -2.43
C VAL A 143 13.05 10.06 -2.04
N GLN A 144 12.35 10.81 -1.19
CA GLN A 144 11.03 10.45 -0.70
C GLN A 144 10.24 11.67 -0.19
N ILE A 145 8.91 11.52 -0.18
CA ILE A 145 7.96 12.42 0.46
C ILE A 145 7.13 11.58 1.42
N PHE A 146 7.09 11.94 2.70
CA PHE A 146 6.31 11.20 3.69
C PHE A 146 5.61 12.13 4.69
N PRO A 147 4.40 11.76 5.16
CA PRO A 147 3.72 12.47 6.23
C PRO A 147 4.39 12.21 7.59
N LEU A 148 4.35 13.19 8.50
CA LEU A 148 4.80 13.02 9.87
C LEU A 148 3.69 12.42 10.75
N HIS A 149 4.07 11.55 11.68
CA HIS A 149 3.14 11.02 12.67
C HIS A 149 2.91 11.99 13.84
N ASP A 150 1.70 12.05 14.38
CA ASP A 150 1.45 12.67 15.68
C ASP A 150 1.54 11.61 16.78
N ARG A 151 2.55 11.73 17.65
CA ARG A 151 2.81 10.75 18.71
C ARG A 151 1.72 10.73 19.78
N GLU A 152 1.07 11.86 20.04
CA GLU A 152 0.06 11.95 21.10
C GLU A 152 -1.23 11.27 20.65
N GLU A 153 -1.72 11.62 19.47
CA GLU A 153 -2.90 11.00 18.86
C GLU A 153 -2.67 9.51 18.57
N LEU A 154 -1.50 9.12 18.05
CA LEU A 154 -1.17 7.71 17.84
C LEU A 154 -1.17 6.90 19.14
N LYS A 155 -0.72 7.49 20.25
CA LYS A 155 -0.72 6.83 21.57
C LYS A 155 -2.14 6.67 22.12
N LYS A 156 -3.01 7.67 21.92
CA LYS A 156 -4.44 7.58 22.26
C LYS A 156 -5.13 6.48 21.46
N LEU A 157 -4.92 6.48 20.13
CA LEU A 157 -5.45 5.46 19.22
C LEU A 157 -4.96 4.05 19.60
N SER A 158 -3.66 3.90 19.84
CA SER A 158 -3.04 2.64 20.29
C SER A 158 -3.70 2.08 21.56
N HIS A 159 -3.93 2.93 22.56
CA HIS A 159 -4.57 2.53 23.81
C HIS A 159 -6.03 2.14 23.62
N SER A 160 -6.76 2.83 22.74
CA SER A 160 -8.15 2.49 22.37
C SER A 160 -8.24 1.17 21.61
N TRP A 161 -7.32 0.95 20.66
CA TRP A 161 -7.38 -0.14 19.70
C TRP A 161 -6.90 -1.48 20.27
N TYR A 162 -5.71 -1.53 20.88
CA TYR A 162 -5.14 -2.79 21.39
C TYR A 162 -4.64 -2.70 22.85
N GLY A 163 -4.83 -1.56 23.53
CA GLY A 163 -4.44 -1.38 24.92
C GLY A 163 -5.28 -2.19 25.93
N ARG A 164 -6.48 -2.63 25.55
CA ARG A 164 -7.33 -3.53 26.35
C ARG A 164 -7.81 -4.68 25.47
N VAL A 165 -7.73 -5.91 25.99
CA VAL A 165 -8.34 -7.08 25.35
C VAL A 165 -9.85 -6.93 25.45
N LYS A 166 -10.46 -6.28 24.46
CA LYS A 166 -11.92 -6.17 24.32
C LYS A 166 -12.34 -7.07 23.18
N VAL A 167 -13.26 -7.99 23.47
CA VAL A 167 -14.05 -8.69 22.44
C VAL A 167 -15.13 -7.71 21.98
N GLY A 168 -14.74 -6.68 21.24
CA GLY A 168 -15.62 -5.59 20.82
C GLY A 168 -15.21 -5.03 19.47
N TYR A 169 -16.07 -4.15 18.93
CA TYR A 169 -15.87 -3.52 17.63
C TYR A 169 -14.60 -2.66 17.60
N GLN A 170 -13.89 -2.63 16.46
CA GLN A 170 -12.70 -1.78 16.32
C GLN A 170 -13.12 -0.30 16.20
N PRO A 171 -12.29 0.66 16.68
CA PRO A 171 -12.58 2.09 16.56
C PRO A 171 -12.30 2.58 15.13
N LEU A 172 -13.16 2.19 14.17
CA LEU A 172 -12.96 2.47 12.74
C LEU A 172 -12.89 3.96 12.41
N ASP A 173 -13.67 4.80 13.11
CA ASP A 173 -13.68 6.24 12.87
C ASP A 173 -12.38 6.91 13.36
N ASP A 174 -11.80 6.46 14.48
CA ASP A 174 -10.51 6.97 14.95
C ASP A 174 -9.36 6.54 14.01
N ILE A 175 -9.41 5.30 13.52
CA ILE A 175 -8.46 4.79 12.51
C ILE A 175 -8.56 5.62 11.23
N ARG A 176 -9.79 5.96 10.81
CA ARG A 176 -10.01 6.82 9.64
C ARG A 176 -9.42 8.21 9.83
N CYS A 177 -9.70 8.87 10.95
CA CYS A 177 -9.21 10.23 11.20
C CYS A 177 -7.67 10.32 11.20
N TYR A 178 -6.98 9.24 11.59
CA TYR A 178 -5.52 9.20 11.65
C TYR A 178 -4.84 8.66 10.37
N PHE A 179 -5.35 7.57 9.79
CA PHE A 179 -4.73 6.88 8.65
C PHE A 179 -5.44 7.10 7.31
N GLY A 180 -6.63 7.70 7.31
CA GLY A 180 -7.48 7.87 6.14
C GLY A 180 -8.41 6.70 5.85
N GLU A 181 -9.29 6.88 4.87
CA GLU A 181 -10.41 5.97 4.58
C GLU A 181 -9.96 4.61 4.03
N THR A 182 -8.89 4.56 3.24
CA THR A 182 -8.43 3.30 2.63
C THR A 182 -7.98 2.30 3.69
N ILE A 183 -7.22 2.76 4.70
CA ILE A 183 -6.73 1.91 5.79
C ILE A 183 -7.90 1.55 6.73
N ALA A 184 -8.80 2.51 7.01
CA ALA A 184 -9.99 2.23 7.81
C ALA A 184 -10.94 1.21 7.15
N LEU A 185 -11.15 1.28 5.83
CA LEU A 185 -11.92 0.27 5.07
C LEU A 185 -11.30 -1.11 5.18
N TYR A 186 -9.97 -1.20 5.13
CA TYR A 186 -9.26 -2.47 5.29
C TYR A 186 -9.50 -3.09 6.66
N PHE A 187 -9.33 -2.32 7.73
CA PHE A 187 -9.57 -2.82 9.09
C PHE A 187 -11.05 -3.13 9.35
N GLY A 188 -11.97 -2.34 8.77
CA GLY A 188 -13.40 -2.63 8.79
C GLY A 188 -13.74 -3.95 8.07
N PHE A 189 -13.09 -4.22 6.94
CA PHE A 189 -13.25 -5.50 6.23
C PHE A 189 -12.68 -6.66 7.03
N LEU A 190 -11.48 -6.49 7.62
CA LEU A 190 -10.85 -7.51 8.45
C LEU A 190 -11.73 -7.87 9.66
N GLU A 191 -12.27 -6.87 10.34
CA GLU A 191 -13.19 -7.06 11.47
C GLU A 191 -14.45 -7.81 11.03
N TYR A 192 -15.12 -7.32 9.99
CA TYR A 192 -16.31 -7.95 9.44
C TYR A 192 -16.04 -9.40 9.02
N PHE A 193 -14.95 -9.64 8.30
CA PHE A 193 -14.59 -10.94 7.79
C PHE A 193 -14.26 -11.92 8.92
N THR A 194 -13.60 -11.45 9.98
CA THR A 194 -13.33 -12.26 11.19
C THR A 194 -14.62 -12.77 11.81
N PHE A 195 -15.62 -11.89 11.96
CA PHE A 195 -16.94 -12.30 12.49
C PHE A 195 -17.70 -13.20 11.51
N ALA A 196 -17.58 -12.96 10.20
CA ALA A 196 -18.22 -13.76 9.16
C ALA A 196 -17.67 -15.20 9.09
N LEU A 197 -16.43 -15.44 9.51
CA LEU A 197 -15.85 -16.79 9.57
C LEU A 197 -16.28 -17.60 10.80
N ILE A 198 -16.82 -16.96 11.85
CA ILE A 198 -17.23 -17.66 13.08
C ILE A 198 -18.29 -18.75 12.79
N PRO A 199 -19.40 -18.48 12.06
CA PRO A 199 -20.38 -19.51 11.75
C PRO A 199 -19.81 -20.70 10.97
N MET A 200 -18.91 -20.44 10.02
CA MET A 200 -18.20 -21.48 9.25
C MET A 200 -17.36 -22.36 10.18
N ALA A 201 -16.60 -21.76 11.10
CA ALA A 201 -15.79 -22.50 12.05
C ALA A 201 -16.64 -23.30 13.06
N VAL A 202 -17.71 -22.70 13.59
CA VAL A 202 -18.61 -23.35 14.55
C VAL A 202 -19.31 -24.56 13.93
N ILE A 203 -19.70 -24.49 12.67
CA ILE A 203 -20.29 -25.63 11.94
C ILE A 203 -19.20 -26.62 11.52
N GLY A 204 -18.03 -26.17 11.07
CA GLY A 204 -16.95 -27.04 10.58
C GLY A 204 -16.28 -27.89 11.67
N ILE A 205 -16.19 -27.40 12.92
CA ILE A 205 -15.53 -28.14 14.02
C ILE A 205 -16.25 -29.48 14.32
N PRO A 206 -17.58 -29.54 14.54
CA PRO A 206 -18.29 -30.81 14.70
C PRO A 206 -18.12 -31.76 13.52
N TYR A 207 -18.10 -31.23 12.28
CA TYR A 207 -17.89 -32.04 11.08
C TYR A 207 -16.53 -32.75 11.11
N TYR A 208 -15.48 -32.05 11.55
CA TYR A 208 -14.14 -32.60 11.69
C TYR A 208 -14.01 -33.55 12.89
N VAL A 209 -14.49 -33.15 14.08
CA VAL A 209 -14.30 -33.91 15.34
C VAL A 209 -15.11 -35.20 15.37
N PHE A 210 -16.36 -35.17 14.88
CA PHE A 210 -17.23 -36.35 14.87
C PHE A 210 -17.14 -37.15 13.57
N ALA A 211 -16.21 -36.79 12.67
CA ALA A 211 -16.03 -37.41 11.36
C ALA A 211 -17.37 -37.63 10.62
N TRP A 212 -18.13 -36.54 10.47
CA TRP A 212 -19.43 -36.54 9.78
C TRP A 212 -19.23 -36.64 8.25
N GLU A 213 -18.84 -37.83 7.79
CA GLU A 213 -18.47 -38.10 6.39
C GLU A 213 -19.62 -38.72 5.56
N ASP A 214 -20.86 -38.63 6.03
CA ASP A 214 -22.03 -39.10 5.26
C ASP A 214 -22.35 -38.15 4.09
N TYR A 215 -22.85 -38.71 2.99
CA TYR A 215 -23.20 -37.96 1.78
C TYR A 215 -24.14 -36.78 2.08
N ASP A 216 -25.22 -37.03 2.84
CA ASP A 216 -26.20 -36.00 3.20
C ASP A 216 -25.55 -34.85 3.98
N LYS A 217 -24.59 -35.18 4.86
CA LYS A 217 -23.87 -34.18 5.66
C LYS A 217 -22.94 -33.33 4.77
N TYR A 218 -22.25 -33.94 3.82
CA TYR A 218 -21.46 -33.18 2.83
C TYR A 218 -22.31 -32.23 1.99
N VAL A 219 -23.47 -32.69 1.52
CA VAL A 219 -24.40 -31.85 0.73
C VAL A 219 -24.90 -30.67 1.57
N MET A 220 -25.27 -30.92 2.84
CA MET A 220 -25.72 -29.86 3.76
C MET A 220 -24.60 -28.83 4.03
N PHE A 221 -23.38 -29.29 4.29
CA PHE A 221 -22.23 -28.42 4.54
C PHE A 221 -21.86 -27.58 3.32
N ALA A 222 -21.78 -28.20 2.13
CA ALA A 222 -21.47 -27.50 0.89
C ALA A 222 -22.54 -26.45 0.53
N THR A 223 -23.82 -26.81 0.68
CA THR A 223 -24.94 -25.88 0.44
C THR A 223 -24.87 -24.69 1.39
N PHE A 224 -24.62 -24.94 2.68
CA PHE A 224 -24.42 -23.88 3.67
C PHE A 224 -23.24 -22.97 3.29
N ASN A 225 -22.07 -23.53 2.96
CA ASN A 225 -20.89 -22.73 2.62
C ASN A 225 -21.12 -21.85 1.38
N LEU A 226 -21.78 -22.37 0.35
CA LEU A 226 -22.12 -21.60 -0.86
C LEU A 226 -23.08 -20.45 -0.54
N LEU A 227 -24.16 -20.72 0.20
CA LEU A 227 -25.12 -19.69 0.61
C LEU A 227 -24.45 -18.65 1.49
N TRP A 228 -23.70 -19.09 2.51
CA TRP A 228 -23.02 -18.21 3.43
C TRP A 228 -22.00 -17.33 2.71
N SER A 229 -21.19 -17.89 1.80
CA SER A 229 -20.24 -17.16 0.96
C SER A 229 -20.90 -16.02 0.16
N THR A 230 -22.07 -16.26 -0.42
CA THR A 230 -22.82 -15.20 -1.12
C THR A 230 -23.36 -14.14 -0.17
N VAL A 231 -23.92 -14.54 0.98
CA VAL A 231 -24.45 -13.63 2.00
C VAL A 231 -23.35 -12.72 2.54
N ILE A 232 -22.17 -13.26 2.86
CA ILE A 232 -21.10 -12.46 3.45
C ILE A 232 -20.56 -11.40 2.47
N LEU A 233 -20.54 -11.69 1.17
CA LEU A 233 -20.13 -10.71 0.16
C LEU A 233 -21.17 -9.60 -0.04
N GLU A 234 -22.47 -9.96 -0.09
CA GLU A 234 -23.54 -8.97 -0.25
C GLU A 234 -23.72 -8.10 0.99
N VAL A 235 -23.64 -8.67 2.18
CA VAL A 235 -23.68 -7.91 3.43
C VAL A 235 -22.48 -6.98 3.55
N TRP A 236 -21.28 -7.41 3.13
CA TRP A 236 -20.11 -6.53 3.07
C TRP A 236 -20.34 -5.33 2.14
N LYS A 237 -20.91 -5.54 0.94
CA LYS A 237 -21.23 -4.43 0.03
C LYS A 237 -22.15 -3.40 0.70
N ARG A 238 -23.15 -3.86 1.46
CA ARG A 238 -24.07 -2.99 2.21
C ARG A 238 -23.35 -2.22 3.32
N ILE A 239 -22.52 -2.89 4.12
CA ILE A 239 -21.74 -2.27 5.20
C ILE A 239 -20.75 -1.24 4.63
N CYS A 240 -20.04 -1.60 3.56
CA CYS A 240 -19.11 -0.72 2.86
C CYS A 240 -19.83 0.53 2.31
N ALA A 241 -21.03 0.38 1.75
CA ALA A 241 -21.84 1.53 1.31
C ALA A 241 -22.23 2.45 2.48
N VAL A 242 -22.64 1.89 3.63
CA VAL A 242 -22.96 2.67 4.83
C VAL A 242 -21.74 3.43 5.36
N LEU A 243 -20.58 2.76 5.46
CA LEU A 243 -19.33 3.37 5.92
C LEU A 243 -18.86 4.50 4.98
N THR A 244 -18.81 4.23 3.67
CA THR A 244 -18.38 5.22 2.68
C THR A 244 -19.35 6.37 2.51
N TYR A 245 -20.65 6.14 2.73
CA TYR A 245 -21.64 7.21 2.80
C TYR A 245 -21.45 8.08 4.06
N ARG A 246 -21.30 7.45 5.23
CA ARG A 246 -21.04 8.15 6.50
C ARG A 246 -19.76 8.97 6.45
N TRP A 247 -18.76 8.48 5.72
CA TRP A 247 -17.48 9.17 5.54
C TRP A 247 -17.51 10.22 4.42
N GLY A 248 -18.57 10.28 3.61
CA GLY A 248 -18.70 11.23 2.50
C GLY A 248 -17.90 10.86 1.25
N THR A 249 -17.13 9.77 1.25
CA THR A 249 -16.29 9.34 0.11
C THR A 249 -17.09 8.70 -1.02
N LEU A 250 -18.28 8.16 -0.73
CA LEU A 250 -19.15 7.59 -1.77
C LEU A 250 -19.63 8.66 -2.79
N LEU A 251 -19.79 9.90 -2.32
CA LEU A 251 -20.26 11.02 -3.12
C LEU A 251 -19.14 11.70 -3.93
N MET A 252 -17.87 11.34 -3.68
CA MET A 252 -16.74 11.86 -4.45
C MET A 252 -16.76 11.29 -5.87
N LYS A 253 -16.97 12.17 -6.86
CA LYS A 253 -17.01 11.78 -8.27
C LYS A 253 -15.59 11.44 -8.77
N ARG A 254 -15.30 10.15 -8.89
CA ARG A 254 -14.03 9.60 -9.43
C ARG A 254 -13.60 10.16 -10.79
N GLN A 255 -14.54 10.70 -11.58
CA GLN A 255 -14.27 11.29 -12.89
C GLN A 255 -13.43 12.58 -12.81
N PHE A 256 -13.43 13.27 -11.66
CA PHE A 256 -12.63 14.46 -11.40
C PHE A 256 -11.29 14.15 -10.73
N GLU A 257 -10.97 12.87 -10.51
CA GLU A 257 -9.63 12.50 -10.04
C GLU A 257 -8.58 12.89 -11.08
N GLU A 258 -7.52 13.50 -10.56
CA GLU A 258 -6.42 13.99 -11.36
C GLU A 258 -5.51 12.82 -11.82
N PRO A 259 -4.83 12.97 -12.97
CA PRO A 259 -3.98 11.91 -13.47
C PRO A 259 -2.84 11.60 -12.51
N ARG A 260 -2.54 10.30 -12.35
CA ARG A 260 -1.44 9.84 -11.50
C ARG A 260 -0.11 10.47 -11.93
N PRO A 261 0.85 10.68 -11.02
CA PRO A 261 2.12 11.33 -11.34
C PRO A 261 2.91 10.64 -12.47
N GLY A 262 2.77 9.31 -12.59
CA GLY A 262 3.41 8.49 -13.62
C GLY A 262 2.79 8.60 -15.02
N PHE A 263 1.58 9.14 -15.15
CA PHE A 263 0.88 9.24 -16.41
C PHE A 263 1.56 10.23 -17.36
N HIS A 264 1.62 9.86 -18.64
CA HIS A 264 2.23 10.69 -19.66
C HIS A 264 1.46 10.65 -20.98
N GLY A 265 1.44 11.77 -21.68
CA GLY A 265 0.67 11.95 -22.91
C GLY A 265 0.99 13.28 -23.56
N VAL A 266 0.29 13.58 -24.65
CA VAL A 266 0.36 14.90 -25.30
C VAL A 266 -0.50 15.85 -24.48
N LEU A 267 -0.04 17.09 -24.24
CA LEU A 267 -0.86 18.07 -23.53
C LEU A 267 -2.11 18.40 -24.37
N GLY A 268 -3.29 18.28 -23.76
CA GLY A 268 -4.56 18.59 -24.40
C GLY A 268 -5.59 19.01 -23.36
N ILE A 269 -6.74 19.49 -23.85
CA ILE A 269 -7.85 19.87 -22.98
C ILE A 269 -8.69 18.63 -22.70
N ASN A 270 -8.92 18.33 -21.42
CA ASN A 270 -9.83 17.24 -21.05
C ASN A 270 -11.28 17.67 -21.31
N PRO A 271 -12.07 16.89 -22.08
CA PRO A 271 -13.44 17.24 -22.44
C PRO A 271 -14.42 17.26 -21.26
N VAL A 272 -14.08 16.60 -20.14
CA VAL A 272 -14.91 16.52 -18.93
C VAL A 272 -14.58 17.65 -17.95
N THR A 273 -13.30 17.91 -17.70
CA THR A 273 -12.86 18.88 -16.69
C THR A 273 -12.54 20.26 -17.25
N GLY A 274 -12.34 20.39 -18.56
CA GLY A 274 -11.91 21.63 -19.22
C GLY A 274 -10.47 22.05 -18.88
N ARG A 275 -9.73 21.26 -18.09
CA ARG A 275 -8.36 21.55 -17.68
C ARG A 275 -7.36 21.04 -18.71
N GLU A 276 -6.23 21.74 -18.85
CA GLU A 276 -5.08 21.24 -19.60
C GLU A 276 -4.39 20.12 -18.83
N GLU A 277 -4.46 18.89 -19.37
CA GLU A 277 -3.79 17.72 -18.80
C GLU A 277 -3.19 16.83 -19.91
N PRO A 278 -2.22 15.95 -19.59
CA PRO A 278 -1.75 14.97 -20.55
C PRO A 278 -2.91 14.09 -21.02
N VAL A 279 -3.07 13.89 -22.32
CA VAL A 279 -4.07 13.01 -22.92
C VAL A 279 -3.37 11.84 -23.60
N TYR A 280 -3.91 10.63 -23.39
CA TYR A 280 -3.40 9.39 -23.98
C TYR A 280 -4.53 8.59 -24.62
N SER A 281 -4.33 8.15 -25.87
CA SER A 281 -5.33 7.38 -26.62
C SER A 281 -5.65 6.05 -25.93
N SER A 282 -6.93 5.82 -25.66
CA SER A 282 -7.42 4.57 -25.05
C SER A 282 -7.16 3.34 -25.92
N VAL A 283 -7.20 3.46 -27.24
CA VAL A 283 -6.92 2.36 -28.17
C VAL A 283 -5.47 1.88 -28.03
N LYS A 284 -4.51 2.80 -27.97
CA LYS A 284 -3.10 2.45 -27.75
C LYS A 284 -2.90 1.71 -26.43
N ARG A 285 -3.59 2.13 -25.38
CA ARG A 285 -3.54 1.45 -24.07
C ARG A 285 -4.14 0.05 -24.16
N GLN A 286 -5.30 -0.11 -24.81
CA GLN A 286 -5.96 -1.40 -24.90
C GLN A 286 -5.17 -2.41 -25.73
N LEU A 287 -4.50 -1.96 -26.79
CA LEU A 287 -3.57 -2.78 -27.56
C LEU A 287 -2.38 -3.24 -26.70
N ARG A 288 -1.80 -2.36 -25.87
CA ARG A 288 -0.72 -2.75 -24.93
C ARG A 288 -1.17 -3.81 -23.91
N ILE A 289 -2.41 -3.68 -23.42
CA ILE A 289 -2.97 -4.64 -22.45
C ILE A 289 -3.18 -5.99 -23.12
N TYR A 290 -3.92 -6.06 -24.23
CA TYR A 290 -4.30 -7.34 -24.83
C TYR A 290 -3.21 -8.01 -25.65
N LEU A 291 -2.32 -7.26 -26.32
CA LEU A 291 -1.31 -7.87 -27.21
C LEU A 291 0.02 -8.15 -26.51
N VAL A 292 0.32 -7.47 -25.40
CA VAL A 292 1.59 -7.66 -24.68
C VAL A 292 1.32 -8.20 -23.29
N SER A 293 0.47 -7.51 -22.52
CA SER A 293 0.38 -7.78 -21.09
C SER A 293 -0.36 -9.08 -20.80
N LEU A 294 -1.47 -9.34 -21.47
CA LEU A 294 -2.25 -10.57 -21.31
C LEU A 294 -1.49 -11.83 -21.77
N PRO A 295 -0.85 -11.87 -22.96
CA PRO A 295 -0.01 -13.00 -23.36
C PRO A 295 1.15 -13.26 -22.40
N PHE A 296 1.79 -12.21 -21.88
CA PHE A 296 2.83 -12.36 -20.85
C PHE A 296 2.29 -13.04 -19.59
N VAL A 297 1.12 -12.61 -19.09
CA VAL A 297 0.50 -13.26 -17.93
C VAL A 297 0.17 -14.72 -18.23
N CYS A 298 -0.43 -15.03 -19.38
CA CYS A 298 -0.74 -16.41 -19.77
C CYS A 298 0.53 -17.29 -19.84
N LEU A 299 1.63 -16.76 -20.38
CA LEU A 299 2.92 -17.47 -20.42
C LEU A 299 3.45 -17.75 -19.02
N CYS A 300 3.38 -16.78 -18.11
CA CYS A 300 3.79 -17.00 -16.72
C CYS A 300 2.91 -18.02 -15.99
N LEU A 301 1.60 -18.03 -16.25
CA LEU A 301 0.67 -19.03 -15.68
C LEU A 301 1.00 -20.43 -16.19
N TYR A 302 1.25 -20.58 -17.50
CA TYR A 302 1.70 -21.84 -18.08
C TYR A 302 3.02 -22.32 -17.47
N PHE A 303 4.00 -21.42 -17.34
CA PHE A 303 5.29 -21.74 -16.73
C PHE A 303 5.14 -22.20 -15.27
N SER A 304 4.25 -21.56 -14.50
CA SER A 304 3.97 -21.99 -13.13
C SER A 304 3.39 -23.42 -13.07
N LEU A 305 2.42 -23.75 -13.93
CA LEU A 305 1.89 -25.11 -14.02
C LEU A 305 2.98 -26.12 -14.41
N TYR A 306 3.89 -25.73 -15.31
CA TYR A 306 5.02 -26.57 -15.68
C TYR A 306 5.98 -26.84 -14.50
N VAL A 307 6.31 -25.81 -13.70
CA VAL A 307 7.11 -25.97 -12.48
C VAL A 307 6.39 -26.87 -11.46
N MET A 308 5.07 -26.78 -11.36
CA MET A 308 4.27 -27.67 -10.52
C MET A 308 4.37 -29.13 -10.97
N MET A 309 4.32 -29.42 -12.28
CA MET A 309 4.50 -30.79 -12.79
C MET A 309 5.88 -31.35 -12.43
N ILE A 310 6.94 -30.55 -12.58
CA ILE A 310 8.30 -30.94 -12.15
C ILE A 310 8.34 -31.27 -10.66
N TYR A 311 7.64 -30.50 -9.83
CA TYR A 311 7.55 -30.78 -8.39
C TYR A 311 6.94 -32.16 -8.12
N PHE A 312 5.84 -32.52 -8.80
CA PHE A 312 5.22 -33.83 -8.62
C PHE A 312 6.12 -34.97 -9.12
N ASP A 313 6.83 -34.77 -10.23
CA ASP A 313 7.82 -35.75 -10.72
C ASP A 313 8.95 -35.97 -9.69
N LEU A 314 9.43 -34.89 -9.06
CA LEU A 314 10.44 -34.95 -7.99
C LEU A 314 9.91 -35.62 -6.71
N GLU A 315 8.65 -35.37 -6.35
CA GLU A 315 8.00 -36.01 -5.20
C GLU A 315 7.87 -37.51 -5.42
N GLN A 316 7.47 -37.94 -6.62
CA GLN A 316 7.39 -39.35 -6.99
C GLN A 316 8.77 -40.02 -6.98
N TRP A 317 9.79 -39.35 -7.53
CA TRP A 317 11.16 -39.84 -7.47
C TRP A 317 11.67 -40.02 -6.04
N ALA A 318 11.38 -39.07 -5.14
CA ALA A 318 11.76 -39.17 -3.73
C ALA A 318 11.04 -40.32 -3.01
N LEU A 319 9.78 -40.57 -3.35
CA LEU A 319 9.00 -41.70 -2.82
C LEU A 319 9.58 -43.04 -3.27
N ASP A 320 9.97 -43.17 -4.53
CA ASP A 320 10.53 -44.41 -5.06
C ASP A 320 11.93 -44.69 -4.47
N TYR A 321 12.76 -43.65 -4.31
CA TYR A 321 14.02 -43.77 -3.56
C TYR A 321 13.82 -44.16 -2.08
N HIS A 322 12.71 -43.72 -1.47
CA HIS A 322 12.35 -44.13 -0.11
C HIS A 322 12.05 -45.62 0.01
N LYS A 323 11.27 -46.14 -0.93
CA LYS A 323 10.92 -47.57 -0.97
C LYS A 323 12.13 -48.47 -1.22
N GLU A 324 13.11 -48.02 -2.02
CA GLU A 324 14.28 -48.84 -2.36
C GLU A 324 15.31 -48.93 -1.23
N ASN A 325 15.54 -47.84 -0.50
CA ASN A 325 16.70 -47.74 0.41
C ASN A 325 16.37 -47.84 1.91
N GLU A 326 15.09 -47.95 2.30
CA GLU A 326 14.56 -48.14 3.68
C GLU A 326 15.45 -47.66 4.84
N SER A 327 15.99 -46.44 4.73
CA SER A 327 16.94 -45.88 5.70
C SER A 327 16.41 -44.59 6.29
N ASN A 328 16.89 -44.23 7.48
CA ASN A 328 16.53 -42.97 8.16
C ASN A 328 16.84 -41.74 7.29
N PHE A 329 17.93 -41.80 6.51
CA PHE A 329 18.26 -40.75 5.54
C PHE A 329 17.23 -40.66 4.42
N SER A 330 16.72 -41.79 3.98
CA SER A 330 15.68 -41.85 2.95
C SER A 330 14.35 -41.26 3.42
N SER A 331 14.01 -41.37 4.71
CA SER A 331 12.82 -40.72 5.28
C SER A 331 12.94 -39.18 5.28
N LEU A 332 14.16 -38.65 5.46
CA LEU A 332 14.41 -37.20 5.36
C LEU A 332 14.23 -36.69 3.91
N MET A 333 14.58 -37.50 2.91
CA MET A 333 14.48 -37.11 1.50
C MET A 333 13.05 -36.83 1.02
N LEU A 334 12.04 -37.41 1.67
CA LEU A 334 10.62 -37.13 1.35
C LEU A 334 10.24 -35.64 1.52
N TYR A 335 10.90 -34.91 2.42
CA TYR A 335 10.61 -33.51 2.67
C TYR A 335 11.36 -32.54 1.74
N VAL A 336 12.40 -33.02 1.07
CA VAL A 336 13.31 -32.17 0.28
C VAL A 336 12.62 -31.53 -0.94
N PRO A 337 11.85 -32.26 -1.78
CA PRO A 337 11.14 -31.67 -2.92
C PRO A 337 10.19 -30.54 -2.49
N SER A 338 9.45 -30.74 -1.39
CA SER A 338 8.50 -29.77 -0.84
C SER A 338 9.17 -28.48 -0.37
N ILE A 339 10.35 -28.58 0.28
CA ILE A 339 11.12 -27.41 0.70
C ILE A 339 11.66 -26.65 -0.52
N ILE A 340 12.19 -27.37 -1.52
CA ILE A 340 12.69 -26.76 -2.76
C ILE A 340 11.55 -26.02 -3.48
N TYR A 341 10.40 -26.66 -3.62
CA TYR A 341 9.23 -26.06 -4.27
C TYR A 341 8.76 -24.79 -3.55
N ALA A 342 8.68 -24.81 -2.21
CA ALA A 342 8.31 -23.62 -1.43
C ALA A 342 9.26 -22.43 -1.68
N VAL A 343 10.58 -22.69 -1.75
CA VAL A 343 11.58 -21.66 -2.07
C VAL A 343 11.43 -21.14 -3.51
N VAL A 344 11.20 -22.04 -4.47
CA VAL A 344 10.99 -21.67 -5.88
C VAL A 344 9.75 -20.80 -6.05
N ILE A 345 8.63 -21.14 -5.41
CA ILE A 345 7.39 -20.36 -5.47
C ILE A 345 7.59 -18.95 -4.88
N GLU A 346 8.27 -18.80 -3.75
CA GLU A 346 8.54 -17.48 -3.16
C GLU A 346 9.41 -16.60 -4.09
N ILE A 347 10.45 -17.17 -4.69
CA ILE A 347 11.30 -16.47 -5.68
C ILE A 347 10.45 -16.07 -6.89
N MET A 348 9.63 -16.98 -7.40
CA MET A 348 8.80 -16.76 -8.58
C MET A 348 7.74 -15.67 -8.35
N ASN A 349 7.10 -15.65 -7.17
CA ASN A 349 6.15 -14.61 -6.76
C ASN A 349 6.79 -13.21 -6.73
N ARG A 350 8.03 -13.11 -6.23
CA ARG A 350 8.77 -11.82 -6.19
C ARG A 350 9.14 -11.33 -7.59
N ILE A 351 9.67 -12.22 -8.43
CA ILE A 351 10.02 -11.90 -9.83
C ILE A 351 8.78 -11.47 -10.61
N TYR A 352 7.68 -12.23 -10.49
CA TYR A 352 6.42 -11.90 -11.16
C TYR A 352 5.84 -10.58 -10.68
N ARG A 353 5.89 -10.27 -9.38
CA ARG A 353 5.43 -8.98 -8.86
C ARG A 353 6.21 -7.82 -9.49
N TYR A 354 7.54 -7.90 -9.58
CA TYR A 354 8.35 -6.89 -10.22
C TYR A 354 7.98 -6.73 -11.71
N ALA A 355 7.83 -7.84 -12.43
CA ALA A 355 7.41 -7.82 -13.83
C ALA A 355 6.01 -7.22 -14.01
N ALA A 356 5.05 -7.56 -13.14
CA ALA A 356 3.68 -7.03 -13.17
C ALA A 356 3.62 -5.53 -12.86
N GLU A 357 4.43 -5.05 -11.91
CA GLU A 357 4.55 -3.61 -11.59
C GLU A 357 5.13 -2.83 -12.77
N PHE A 358 6.19 -3.35 -13.40
CA PHE A 358 6.79 -2.78 -14.60
C PHE A 358 5.80 -2.74 -15.77
N LEU A 359 5.18 -3.87 -16.10
CA LEU A 359 4.24 -4.01 -17.20
C LEU A 359 3.02 -3.11 -17.04
N THR A 360 2.43 -3.05 -15.84
CA THR A 360 1.28 -2.20 -15.54
C THR A 360 1.67 -0.71 -15.55
N SER A 361 2.93 -0.38 -15.22
CA SER A 361 3.42 1.01 -15.35
C SER A 361 3.58 1.40 -16.83
N TRP A 362 4.01 0.46 -17.67
CA TRP A 362 4.16 0.64 -19.11
C TRP A 362 2.82 0.74 -19.86
N GLU A 363 1.75 0.12 -19.35
CA GLU A 363 0.38 0.28 -19.85
C GLU A 363 -0.13 1.74 -19.77
N ASN A 364 0.48 2.59 -18.92
CA ASN A 364 0.19 4.03 -18.80
C ASN A 364 -1.28 4.34 -18.46
N HIS A 365 -1.73 3.84 -17.31
CA HIS A 365 -3.05 4.15 -16.74
C HIS A 365 -3.14 5.61 -16.27
N ARG A 366 -4.27 6.28 -16.55
CA ARG A 366 -4.54 7.68 -16.13
C ARG A 366 -4.73 7.78 -14.62
N LEU A 367 -5.58 6.94 -14.04
CA LEU A 367 -5.95 6.97 -12.63
C LEU A 367 -5.13 5.98 -11.80
N GLU A 368 -4.83 6.33 -10.56
CA GLU A 368 -4.14 5.43 -9.63
C GLU A 368 -5.01 4.22 -9.29
N SER A 369 -6.33 4.41 -9.11
CA SER A 369 -7.30 3.32 -8.91
C SER A 369 -7.29 2.30 -10.06
N SER A 370 -7.28 2.76 -11.32
CA SER A 370 -7.18 1.88 -12.50
C SER A 370 -5.86 1.12 -12.54
N TYR A 371 -4.74 1.79 -12.27
CA TYR A 371 -3.43 1.16 -12.18
C TYR A 371 -3.40 0.05 -11.12
N GLN A 372 -3.86 0.35 -9.91
CA GLN A 372 -3.90 -0.60 -8.80
C GLN A 372 -4.81 -1.78 -9.12
N ASN A 373 -6.00 -1.57 -9.69
CA ASN A 373 -6.91 -2.66 -10.07
C ASN A 373 -6.27 -3.64 -11.07
N HIS A 374 -5.59 -3.12 -12.10
CA HIS A 374 -4.91 -3.97 -13.09
C HIS A 374 -3.70 -4.70 -12.49
N LEU A 375 -2.92 -4.04 -11.63
CA LEU A 375 -1.80 -4.66 -10.93
C LEU A 375 -2.29 -5.77 -9.98
N ILE A 376 -3.33 -5.47 -9.19
CA ILE A 376 -3.98 -6.43 -8.28
C ILE A 376 -4.45 -7.64 -9.07
N LEU A 377 -5.15 -7.45 -10.20
CA LEU A 377 -5.65 -8.56 -11.01
C LEU A 377 -4.53 -9.48 -11.50
N LYS A 378 -3.45 -8.91 -12.07
CA LYS A 378 -2.31 -9.71 -12.57
C LYS A 378 -1.67 -10.53 -11.45
N VAL A 379 -1.34 -9.88 -10.33
CA VAL A 379 -0.68 -10.56 -9.19
C VAL A 379 -1.61 -11.55 -8.50
N LEU A 380 -2.91 -11.25 -8.41
CA LEU A 380 -3.89 -12.14 -7.79
C LEU A 380 -4.05 -13.43 -8.58
N VAL A 381 -4.23 -13.36 -9.91
CA VAL A 381 -4.41 -14.56 -10.74
C VAL A 381 -3.17 -15.46 -10.67
N PHE A 382 -1.98 -14.86 -10.72
CA PHE A 382 -0.72 -15.60 -10.60
C PHE A 382 -0.55 -16.26 -9.24
N ASN A 383 -0.74 -15.50 -8.15
CA ASN A 383 -0.63 -16.04 -6.81
C ASN A 383 -1.69 -17.11 -6.52
N PHE A 384 -2.92 -16.91 -7.02
CA PHE A 384 -3.99 -17.91 -6.89
C PHE A 384 -3.59 -19.22 -7.55
N LEU A 385 -3.08 -19.18 -8.78
CA LEU A 385 -2.64 -20.39 -9.46
C LEU A 385 -1.48 -21.05 -8.70
N ASN A 386 -0.48 -20.30 -8.26
CA ASN A 386 0.67 -20.88 -7.53
C ASN A 386 0.27 -21.53 -6.20
N CYS A 387 -0.71 -20.97 -5.49
CA CYS A 387 -1.13 -21.49 -4.20
C CYS A 387 -2.11 -22.66 -4.33
N PHE A 388 -3.01 -22.66 -5.31
CA PHE A 388 -4.09 -23.63 -5.41
C PHE A 388 -3.87 -24.70 -6.48
N ALA A 389 -2.99 -24.50 -7.47
CA ALA A 389 -2.82 -25.48 -8.55
C ALA A 389 -2.34 -26.84 -8.03
N SER A 390 -1.39 -26.87 -7.09
CA SER A 390 -0.92 -28.12 -6.48
C SER A 390 -2.04 -28.82 -5.69
N LEU A 391 -2.85 -28.06 -4.95
CA LEU A 391 -4.00 -28.59 -4.22
C LEU A 391 -5.08 -29.14 -5.16
N PHE A 392 -5.38 -28.45 -6.26
CA PHE A 392 -6.30 -28.95 -7.28
C PHE A 392 -5.78 -30.21 -7.96
N TYR A 393 -4.48 -30.29 -8.22
CA TYR A 393 -3.86 -31.50 -8.76
C TYR A 393 -3.99 -32.68 -7.79
N ILE A 394 -3.69 -32.48 -6.51
CA ILE A 394 -3.85 -33.53 -5.49
C ILE A 394 -5.32 -33.97 -5.38
N ALA A 395 -6.26 -33.02 -5.36
CA ALA A 395 -7.68 -33.29 -5.16
C ALA A 395 -8.34 -33.99 -6.36
N PHE A 396 -8.07 -33.54 -7.59
CA PHE A 396 -8.82 -33.93 -8.80
C PHE A 396 -8.04 -34.81 -9.77
N VAL A 397 -6.71 -34.91 -9.64
CA VAL A 397 -5.89 -35.80 -10.48
C VAL A 397 -5.38 -36.99 -9.67
N LEU A 398 -4.79 -36.75 -8.50
CA LEU A 398 -4.28 -37.83 -7.64
C LEU A 398 -5.37 -38.48 -6.77
N PHE A 399 -6.45 -37.75 -6.47
CA PHE A 399 -7.54 -38.17 -5.58
C PHE A 399 -7.09 -38.60 -4.17
N ASP A 400 -5.95 -38.08 -3.69
CA ASP A 400 -5.44 -38.39 -2.34
C ASP A 400 -5.93 -37.36 -1.31
N MET A 401 -7.03 -37.69 -0.64
CA MET A 401 -7.63 -36.83 0.38
C MET A 401 -6.75 -36.69 1.63
N LYS A 402 -5.87 -37.66 1.92
CA LYS A 402 -4.98 -37.60 3.09
C LYS A 402 -3.85 -36.61 2.82
N LEU A 403 -3.22 -36.70 1.65
CA LEU A 403 -2.21 -35.74 1.22
C LEU A 403 -2.81 -34.34 1.07
N LEU A 404 -4.05 -34.23 0.59
CA LEU A 404 -4.76 -32.95 0.50
C LEU A 404 -4.97 -32.32 1.88
N ARG A 405 -5.48 -33.07 2.87
CA ARG A 405 -5.69 -32.57 4.23
C ARG A 405 -4.37 -32.12 4.88
N GLN A 406 -3.30 -32.90 4.68
CA GLN A 406 -1.97 -32.57 5.21
C GLN A 406 -1.38 -31.32 4.55
N SER A 407 -1.41 -31.24 3.22
CA SER A 407 -0.89 -30.07 2.47
C SER A 407 -1.68 -28.79 2.74
N LEU A 408 -3.02 -28.88 2.89
CA LEU A 408 -3.85 -27.74 3.26
C LEU A 408 -3.53 -27.25 4.68
N ALA A 409 -3.44 -28.17 5.65
CA ALA A 409 -3.14 -27.82 7.03
C ALA A 409 -1.75 -27.23 7.18
N THR A 410 -0.73 -27.80 6.51
CA THR A 410 0.62 -27.24 6.53
C THR A 410 0.64 -25.87 5.87
N LEU A 411 0.02 -25.68 4.70
CA LEU A 411 -0.04 -24.40 4.02
C LEU A 411 -0.70 -23.34 4.91
N LEU A 412 -1.88 -23.62 5.47
CA LEU A 412 -2.58 -22.68 6.34
C LEU A 412 -1.78 -22.33 7.59
N ILE A 413 -1.35 -23.32 8.36
CA ILE A 413 -0.72 -23.09 9.66
C ILE A 413 0.68 -22.48 9.48
N THR A 414 1.52 -23.09 8.63
CA THR A 414 2.90 -22.62 8.47
C THR A 414 2.96 -21.28 7.76
N SER A 415 2.14 -21.05 6.72
CA SER A 415 2.12 -19.75 6.04
C SER A 415 1.62 -18.65 6.97
N GLN A 416 0.54 -18.88 7.74
CA GLN A 416 0.05 -17.86 8.69
C GLN A 416 1.10 -17.51 9.75
N ILE A 417 1.79 -18.49 10.33
CA ILE A 417 2.84 -18.24 11.33
C ILE A 417 4.02 -17.48 10.70
N LEU A 418 4.52 -17.95 9.55
CA LEU A 418 5.66 -17.33 8.87
C LEU A 418 5.32 -15.91 8.40
N ASN A 419 4.11 -15.69 7.87
CA ASN A 419 3.65 -14.37 7.43
C ASN A 419 3.53 -13.42 8.62
N GLN A 420 2.90 -13.83 9.73
CA GLN A 420 2.79 -12.98 10.92
C GLN A 420 4.18 -12.58 11.45
N PHE A 421 5.13 -13.52 11.43
CA PHE A 421 6.50 -13.27 11.83
C PHE A 421 7.21 -12.29 10.87
N ALA A 422 7.11 -12.52 9.56
CA ALA A 422 7.78 -11.71 8.54
C ALA A 422 7.16 -10.31 8.36
N GLU A 423 5.85 -10.18 8.49
CA GLU A 423 5.12 -8.93 8.25
C GLU A 423 5.18 -7.99 9.47
N SER A 424 5.01 -8.52 10.68
CA SER A 424 4.83 -7.69 11.87
C SER A 424 5.97 -7.83 12.88
N LEU A 425 6.28 -9.05 13.33
CA LEU A 425 7.18 -9.26 14.47
C LEU A 425 8.63 -8.91 14.13
N LEU A 426 9.13 -9.38 12.99
CA LEU A 426 10.50 -9.13 12.54
C LEU A 426 10.73 -7.64 12.23
N PRO A 427 9.90 -6.94 11.43
CA PRO A 427 10.06 -5.51 11.20
C PRO A 427 9.93 -4.68 12.46
N TYR A 428 8.97 -4.99 13.35
CA TYR A 428 8.83 -4.31 14.64
C TYR A 428 10.09 -4.46 15.51
N TRP A 429 10.64 -5.68 15.60
CA TRP A 429 11.86 -5.93 16.37
C TRP A 429 13.07 -5.18 15.80
N LEU A 430 13.24 -5.20 14.48
CA LEU A 430 14.29 -4.46 13.77
C LEU A 430 14.15 -2.95 14.02
N GLN A 431 12.94 -2.40 13.87
CA GLN A 431 12.65 -0.98 14.11
C GLN A 431 12.91 -0.59 15.57
N LYS A 432 12.50 -1.43 16.53
CA LYS A 432 12.74 -1.19 17.96
C LYS A 432 14.23 -1.19 18.29
N ARG A 433 15.01 -2.11 17.70
CA ARG A 433 16.47 -2.16 17.85
C ARG A 433 17.12 -0.92 17.25
N TYR A 434 16.66 -0.48 16.09
CA TYR A 434 17.11 0.73 15.41
C TYR A 434 16.83 1.99 16.25
N ASN A 435 15.58 2.19 16.68
CA ASN A 435 15.17 3.33 17.51
C ASN A 435 16.00 3.42 18.81
N ARG A 436 16.30 2.28 19.45
CA ARG A 436 17.18 2.23 20.64
C ARG A 436 18.62 2.68 20.33
N ARG A 437 19.18 2.31 19.18
CA ARG A 437 20.52 2.73 18.74
C ARG A 437 20.56 4.21 18.40
N MET A 438 19.56 4.71 17.67
CA MET A 438 19.43 6.12 17.32
C MET A 438 19.31 7.01 18.55
N LYS A 439 18.42 6.66 19.49
CA LYS A 439 18.25 7.41 20.75
C LYS A 439 19.55 7.50 21.55
N LYS A 440 20.33 6.41 21.60
CA LYS A 440 21.67 6.42 22.23
C LYS A 440 22.65 7.35 21.49
N SER A 441 22.68 7.33 20.16
CA SER A 441 23.58 8.16 19.34
C SER A 441 23.22 9.65 19.35
N MET A 442 21.93 9.98 19.48
CA MET A 442 21.45 11.37 19.59
C MET A 442 21.71 11.92 21.00
N CYS A 443 21.45 11.12 22.05
CA CYS A 443 21.69 11.51 23.44
C CYS A 443 23.18 11.83 23.72
N SER A 444 24.12 11.19 23.01
CA SER A 444 25.55 11.48 23.13
C SER A 444 26.02 12.76 22.43
N LYS A 445 25.16 13.46 21.67
CA LYS A 445 25.54 14.61 20.80
C LYS A 445 24.90 15.95 21.19
N LYS A 446 24.46 16.12 22.45
CA LYS A 446 23.68 17.27 22.94
C LYS A 446 24.16 18.65 22.44
N THR A 447 23.26 19.38 21.77
CA THR A 447 23.24 20.84 21.66
C THR A 447 21.76 21.26 21.64
N ASP A 448 21.40 22.31 22.38
CA ASP A 448 20.01 22.63 22.72
C ASP A 448 19.21 23.35 21.62
N MET A 449 17.89 23.15 21.73
CA MET A 449 16.73 23.66 20.96
C MET A 449 16.46 23.03 19.58
N ASP A 450 15.20 22.62 19.37
CA ASP A 450 14.58 21.89 18.24
C ASP A 450 14.86 20.38 18.09
N LEU A 451 15.49 19.75 19.08
CA LEU A 451 15.89 18.34 19.02
C LEU A 451 14.73 17.33 18.84
N SER A 452 13.54 17.61 19.37
CA SER A 452 12.42 16.64 19.38
C SER A 452 11.87 16.37 17.97
N LEU A 453 11.68 17.42 17.17
CA LEU A 453 11.16 17.29 15.81
C LEU A 453 12.23 16.72 14.87
N ALA A 454 13.48 17.20 14.96
CA ALA A 454 14.57 16.66 14.15
C ALA A 454 14.85 15.18 14.47
N GLU A 455 14.79 14.77 15.73
CA GLU A 455 14.89 13.37 16.15
C GLU A 455 13.73 12.56 15.59
N GLN A 456 12.50 13.08 15.66
CA GLN A 456 11.33 12.44 15.08
C GLN A 456 11.48 12.18 13.59
N VAL A 457 11.85 13.21 12.83
CA VAL A 457 11.99 13.10 11.37
C VAL A 457 13.10 12.13 11.00
N ASN A 458 14.22 12.14 11.72
CA ASN A 458 15.30 11.20 11.46
C ASN A 458 14.89 9.75 11.75
N MET A 459 14.09 9.51 12.79
CA MET A 459 13.57 8.17 13.07
C MET A 459 12.54 7.72 12.03
N GLU A 460 11.64 8.61 11.60
CA GLU A 460 10.58 8.29 10.62
C GLU A 460 11.13 8.16 9.19
N LYS A 461 12.19 8.90 8.84
CA LYS A 461 12.87 8.81 7.53
C LYS A 461 13.34 7.39 7.20
N GLU A 462 13.87 6.68 8.18
CA GLU A 462 14.42 5.32 7.99
C GLU A 462 13.38 4.22 8.24
N MET A 463 12.12 4.57 8.54
CA MET A 463 11.05 3.59 8.62
C MET A 463 10.71 3.07 7.21
N GLY A 464 10.33 1.79 7.15
CA GLY A 464 9.81 1.20 5.92
C GLY A 464 8.54 1.92 5.46
N THR A 465 8.44 2.25 4.18
CA THR A 465 7.22 2.81 3.60
C THR A 465 6.15 1.73 3.49
N TYR A 466 4.90 2.11 3.80
CA TYR A 466 3.77 1.19 3.68
C TYR A 466 3.43 0.96 2.20
N LEU A 467 4.00 -0.09 1.61
CA LEU A 467 3.78 -0.51 0.22
C LEU A 467 2.46 -1.29 0.08
N VAL A 468 1.36 -0.57 0.32
CA VAL A 468 -0.06 -0.85 0.01
C VAL A 468 -0.62 -2.18 0.53
N CYS A 469 -1.77 -2.02 1.23
CA CYS A 469 -2.99 -2.84 1.41
C CYS A 469 -3.23 -4.07 0.48
N CYS A 470 -2.50 -4.20 -0.61
CA CYS A 470 -2.50 -5.29 -1.56
C CYS A 470 -1.80 -6.55 -1.02
N SER A 471 -0.76 -6.46 -0.17
CA SER A 471 -0.20 -7.65 0.51
C SER A 471 -1.18 -8.22 1.54
N THR A 472 -1.70 -7.36 2.41
CA THR A 472 -2.66 -7.76 3.44
C THR A 472 -4.02 -8.17 2.88
N ALA A 473 -4.54 -7.49 1.84
CA ALA A 473 -5.75 -7.92 1.16
C ALA A 473 -5.54 -9.19 0.29
N LYS A 474 -4.30 -9.47 -0.16
CA LYS A 474 -3.98 -10.78 -0.77
C LYS A 474 -4.10 -11.88 0.26
N GLU A 475 -3.56 -11.69 1.47
CA GLU A 475 -3.61 -12.69 2.54
C GLU A 475 -5.03 -12.98 3.00
N LEU A 476 -5.87 -11.94 3.12
CA LEU A 476 -7.30 -12.11 3.37
C LEU A 476 -8.00 -12.89 2.26
N LYS A 477 -7.69 -12.60 0.98
CA LYS A 477 -8.27 -13.32 -0.17
C LYS A 477 -7.77 -14.75 -0.32
N LEU A 478 -6.50 -15.01 0.02
CA LEU A 478 -5.91 -16.34 0.05
C LEU A 478 -6.52 -17.19 1.18
N SER A 479 -6.71 -16.60 2.36
CA SER A 479 -7.44 -17.23 3.46
C SER A 479 -8.90 -17.49 3.10
N TRP A 480 -9.54 -16.57 2.37
CA TRP A 480 -10.91 -16.71 1.85
C TRP A 480 -11.09 -17.81 0.80
N ALA A 481 -10.05 -18.11 0.02
CA ALA A 481 -10.12 -19.13 -1.02
C ALA A 481 -9.79 -20.53 -0.47
N VAL A 482 -9.19 -20.61 0.72
CA VAL A 482 -8.95 -21.88 1.42
C VAL A 482 -10.13 -22.26 2.33
N VAL A 483 -10.82 -21.29 2.93
CA VAL A 483 -12.04 -21.48 3.74
C VAL A 483 -13.26 -21.56 2.84
#